data_AF-A0A924MVK5-F1
#
_entry.id   AF-A0A924MVK5-F1
#
_cell.length_a   1.000
_cell.length_b   1.000
_cell.length_c   1.000
_cell.angle_alpha   90.00
_cell.angle_beta   90.00
_cell.angle_gamma   90.00
#
_symmetry.space_group_name_H-M   'P 1'
#
loop_
_entity.id
_entity.type
_entity.pdbx_description
1 polymer ?
#
loop_
_entity_poly.entity_id
_entity_poly.type
_entity_poly.pdbx_seq_one_letter_code
_entity_poly.pdbx_strand_id
1 'polypeptide(L)'
;MIAIAGGLLALLGIASAVLLGAASLGLVAIVPGLSLWILFPVLTLLGWWLLVVSDPDPARGFATKVVATPLLVLALLSVLALVATGAGLVPLNGVVGTAPLWYLAVVGGFLGALGTAAYGRKAAPPRVS
;
A
#
# COMPACT_ATOMS: atom_id res chain seq x y z
N MET A 1 -9.62 15.97 14.07
CA MET A 1 -8.65 15.12 14.80
C MET A 1 -8.60 13.70 14.24
N ILE A 2 -9.75 13.03 14.06
CA ILE A 2 -9.81 11.64 13.55
C ILE A 2 -9.17 11.51 12.16
N ALA A 3 -9.41 12.47 11.25
CA ALA A 3 -8.77 12.49 9.92
C ALA A 3 -7.23 12.61 9.97
N ILE A 4 -6.70 13.39 10.92
CA ILE A 4 -5.24 13.56 11.09
C ILE A 4 -4.62 12.25 11.60
N ALA A 5 -5.26 11.62 12.59
CA ALA A 5 -4.83 10.32 13.11
C ALA A 5 -4.88 9.23 12.02
N GLY A 6 -5.96 9.19 11.22
CA GLY A 6 -6.09 8.26 10.10
C GLY A 6 -5.02 8.47 9.03
N GLY A 7 -4.72 9.73 8.69
CA GLY A 7 -3.65 10.08 7.76
C GLY A 7 -2.26 9.65 8.26
N LEU A 8 -1.94 9.92 9.53
CA LEU A 8 -0.68 9.49 10.15
C LEU A 8 -0.54 7.97 10.17
N LEU A 9 -1.61 7.24 10.53
CA LEU A 9 -1.64 5.78 10.51
C LEU A 9 -1.40 5.22 9.10
N ALA A 10 -2.06 5.79 8.08
CA ALA A 10 -1.87 5.38 6.69
C ALA A 10 -0.43 5.65 6.21
N LEU A 11 0.14 6.82 6.54
CA LEU A 11 1.53 7.15 6.21
C LEU A 11 2.51 6.18 6.88
N LEU A 12 2.27 5.80 8.13
CA LEU A 12 3.11 4.87 8.87
C LEU A 12 3.03 3.45 8.29
N GLY A 13 1.85 3.04 7.82
CA GLY A 13 1.67 1.81 7.04
C GLY A 13 2.47 1.83 5.74
N ILE A 14 2.35 2.90 4.94
CA ILE A 14 3.12 3.07 3.69
C ILE A 14 4.62 3.07 3.96
N ALA A 15 5.09 3.77 5.00
CA ALA A 15 6.50 3.78 5.39
C ALA A 15 7.00 2.36 5.73
N SER A 16 6.17 1.55 6.40
CA SER A 16 6.48 0.14 6.69
C SER A 16 6.62 -0.70 5.40
N ALA A 17 5.75 -0.45 4.41
CA ALA A 17 5.82 -1.10 3.11
C ALA A 17 7.09 -0.75 2.34
N VAL A 18 7.47 0.54 2.34
CA VAL A 18 8.70 1.03 1.73
C VAL A 18 9.93 0.37 2.36
N LEU A 19 9.96 0.25 3.70
CA LEU A 19 11.06 -0.42 4.40
C LEU A 19 11.15 -1.91 4.05
N LEU A 20 10.01 -2.60 3.88
CA LEU A 20 9.97 -4.00 3.43
C LEU A 20 10.60 -4.17 2.03
N GLY A 21 10.22 -3.30 1.10
CA GLY A 21 10.74 -3.31 -0.27
C GLY A 21 12.22 -2.97 -0.31
N ALA A 22 12.63 -1.93 0.42
CA ALA A 22 14.01 -1.49 0.49
C ALA A 22 14.93 -2.55 1.11
N ALA A 23 14.46 -3.29 2.13
CA ALA A 23 15.22 -4.41 2.70
C ALA A 23 15.38 -5.59 1.70
N SER A 24 14.37 -5.85 0.88
CA SER A 24 14.44 -6.89 -0.17
C SER A 24 15.45 -6.53 -1.27
N LEU A 25 15.51 -5.24 -1.61
CA LEU A 25 16.46 -4.69 -2.57
C LEU A 25 17.88 -4.54 -2.02
N GLY A 26 18.09 -4.83 -0.72
CA GLY A 26 19.38 -4.63 -0.06
C GLY A 26 19.77 -3.16 0.14
N LEU A 27 18.82 -2.23 0.01
CA LEU A 27 19.04 -0.79 0.18
C LEU A 27 19.19 -0.38 1.65
N VAL A 28 18.78 -1.25 2.58
CA VAL A 28 18.84 -1.03 4.01
C VAL A 28 19.25 -2.32 4.72
N ALA A 29 20.20 -2.22 5.65
CA ALA A 29 20.73 -3.35 6.43
C ALA A 29 19.84 -3.69 7.63
N ILE A 30 18.53 -3.86 7.39
CA ILE A 30 17.54 -4.17 8.42
C ILE A 30 17.00 -5.57 8.13
N VAL A 31 16.90 -6.43 9.15
CA VAL A 31 16.17 -7.70 9.04
C VAL A 31 14.69 -7.40 9.31
N PRO A 32 13.79 -7.48 8.31
CA PRO A 32 12.39 -7.18 8.49
C PRO A 32 11.75 -8.25 9.38
N GLY A 33 11.54 -7.90 10.64
CA GLY A 33 10.82 -8.75 11.58
C GLY A 33 9.31 -8.79 11.30
N LEU A 34 8.63 -9.76 11.91
CA LEU A 34 7.17 -9.93 11.89
C LEU A 34 6.39 -8.63 12.15
N SER A 35 6.97 -7.70 12.90
CA SER A 35 6.40 -6.38 13.17
C SER A 35 6.09 -5.61 11.89
N LEU A 36 7.01 -5.50 10.91
CA LEU A 36 6.76 -4.75 9.67
C LEU A 36 5.72 -5.43 8.78
N TRP A 37 5.68 -6.76 8.79
CA TRP A 37 4.71 -7.56 8.03
C TRP A 37 3.28 -7.32 8.50
N ILE A 38 3.07 -7.20 9.82
CA ILE A 38 1.76 -7.01 10.43
C ILE A 38 1.39 -5.53 10.51
N LEU A 39 2.34 -4.65 10.88
CA LEU A 39 2.10 -3.22 11.00
C LEU A 39 1.69 -2.61 9.67
N PHE A 40 2.27 -3.05 8.54
CA PHE A 40 1.89 -2.56 7.22
C PHE A 40 0.38 -2.66 6.96
N PRO A 41 -0.24 -3.86 6.87
CA PRO A 41 -1.66 -3.98 6.54
C PRO A 41 -2.55 -3.39 7.64
N VAL A 42 -2.19 -3.59 8.92
CA VAL A 42 -3.00 -3.14 10.05
C VAL A 42 -3.09 -1.62 10.10
N LEU A 43 -1.94 -0.92 10.04
CA LEU A 43 -1.91 0.54 10.09
C LEU A 43 -2.56 1.15 8.84
N THR A 44 -2.36 0.53 7.67
CA THR A 44 -2.96 0.98 6.42
C THR A 44 -4.49 0.84 6.45
N LEU A 45 -5.01 -0.29 6.92
CA LEU A 45 -6.45 -0.52 7.05
C LEU A 45 -7.08 0.39 8.10
N LEU A 46 -6.47 0.51 9.29
CA LEU A 46 -6.95 1.41 10.34
C LEU A 46 -6.95 2.87 9.86
N GLY A 47 -5.87 3.30 9.22
CA GLY A 47 -5.75 4.64 8.67
C GLY A 47 -6.82 4.93 7.62
N TRP A 48 -7.03 3.99 6.69
CA TRP A 48 -8.08 4.08 5.68
C TRP A 48 -9.47 4.14 6.29
N TRP A 49 -9.77 3.28 7.27
CA TRP A 49 -11.09 3.23 7.91
C TRP A 49 -11.41 4.53 8.66
N LEU A 50 -10.44 5.07 9.41
CA LEU A 50 -10.59 6.33 10.12
C LEU A 50 -10.76 7.52 9.17
N LEU A 51 -10.07 7.51 8.03
CA LEU A 51 -10.23 8.52 6.98
C LEU A 51 -11.63 8.47 6.36
N VAL A 52 -12.14 7.27 6.06
CA VAL A 52 -13.49 7.08 5.50
C VAL A 52 -14.58 7.53 6.48
N VAL A 53 -14.42 7.24 7.77
CA VAL A 53 -15.39 7.64 8.81
C VAL A 53 -15.33 9.13 9.12
N SER A 54 -14.18 9.76 8.90
CA SER A 54 -13.99 11.19 9.20
C SER A 54 -14.48 12.15 8.12
N ASP A 55 -14.75 11.67 6.91
CA ASP A 55 -15.13 12.53 5.79
C ASP A 55 -16.67 12.60 5.68
N PRO A 56 -17.31 13.72 6.10
CA PRO A 56 -18.77 13.85 6.03
C PRO A 56 -19.28 14.00 4.60
N ASP A 57 -18.40 14.31 3.63
CA ASP A 57 -18.76 14.46 2.22
C ASP A 57 -18.09 13.36 1.36
N PRO A 58 -18.78 12.23 1.10
CA PRO A 58 -18.23 11.10 0.37
C PRO A 58 -17.86 11.43 -1.08
N ALA A 59 -18.24 12.61 -1.60
CA ALA A 59 -17.88 13.08 -2.93
C ALA A 59 -16.42 13.59 -3.03
N ARG A 60 -15.76 13.91 -1.91
CA ARG A 60 -14.42 14.50 -1.96
C ARG A 60 -13.31 13.50 -2.25
N GLY A 61 -13.48 12.21 -1.96
CA GLY A 61 -12.65 11.07 -2.45
C GLY A 61 -11.12 11.16 -2.29
N PHE A 62 -10.62 12.25 -1.71
CA PHE A 62 -9.23 12.67 -1.74
C PHE A 62 -8.42 11.81 -0.79
N ALA A 63 -8.98 11.51 0.38
CA ALA A 63 -8.37 10.63 1.37
C ALA A 63 -8.14 9.22 0.81
N THR A 64 -9.10 8.66 0.07
CA THR A 64 -8.95 7.34 -0.56
C THR A 64 -7.90 7.35 -1.68
N LYS A 65 -7.85 8.42 -2.48
CA LYS A 65 -6.83 8.58 -3.53
C LYS A 65 -5.42 8.69 -2.96
N VAL A 66 -5.22 9.48 -1.91
CA VAL A 66 -3.92 9.70 -1.28
C VAL A 66 -3.35 8.42 -0.69
N VAL A 67 -4.20 7.49 -0.22
CA VAL A 67 -3.76 6.18 0.31
C VAL A 67 -3.62 5.11 -0.78
N ALA A 68 -4.56 5.04 -1.74
CA ALA A 68 -4.55 4.01 -2.78
C ALA A 68 -3.44 4.19 -3.82
N THR A 69 -3.13 5.42 -4.19
CA THR A 69 -2.09 5.74 -5.20
C THR A 69 -0.70 5.23 -4.79
N PRO A 70 -0.17 5.55 -3.59
CA PRO A 70 1.15 5.06 -3.19
C PRO A 70 1.18 3.53 -3.03
N LEU A 71 0.10 2.90 -2.59
CA LEU A 71 0.01 1.43 -2.51
C LEU A 71 0.11 0.78 -3.90
N LEU A 72 -0.59 1.32 -4.90
CA LEU A 72 -0.50 0.85 -6.28
C LEU A 72 0.89 1.05 -6.88
N VAL A 73 1.51 2.20 -6.62
CA VAL A 73 2.89 2.46 -7.06
C VAL A 73 3.85 1.47 -6.42
N LEU A 74 3.74 1.23 -5.10
CA LEU A 74 4.54 0.22 -4.39
C LEU A 74 4.34 -1.19 -4.93
N ALA A 75 3.10 -1.56 -5.25
CA ALA A 75 2.80 -2.86 -5.86
C ALA A 75 3.43 -2.99 -7.24
N LEU A 76 3.31 -1.96 -8.10
CA LEU A 76 3.96 -1.91 -9.41
C LEU A 76 5.48 -2.01 -9.31
N LEU A 77 6.10 -1.25 -8.41
CA LEU A 77 7.55 -1.32 -8.18
C LEU A 77 7.98 -2.71 -7.69
N SER A 78 7.18 -3.37 -6.85
CA SER A 78 7.46 -4.73 -6.38
C SER A 78 7.37 -5.76 -7.51
N VAL A 79 6.37 -5.64 -8.39
CA VAL A 79 6.24 -6.50 -9.58
C VAL A 79 7.40 -6.27 -10.55
N LEU A 80 7.80 -5.02 -10.79
CA LEU A 80 8.95 -4.70 -11.62
C LEU A 80 10.24 -5.29 -11.05
N ALA A 81 10.45 -5.18 -9.74
CA ALA A 81 11.59 -5.79 -9.06
C ALA A 81 11.58 -7.32 -9.22
N LEU A 82 10.43 -7.98 -9.00
CA LEU A 82 10.29 -9.43 -9.19
C LEU A 82 10.58 -9.87 -10.64
N VAL A 83 10.08 -9.13 -11.63
CA VAL A 83 10.31 -9.41 -13.05
C VAL A 83 11.78 -9.20 -13.41
N ALA A 84 12.40 -8.11 -12.95
CA ALA A 84 13.81 -7.84 -13.18
C ALA A 84 14.71 -8.93 -12.58
N THR A 85 14.36 -9.46 -11.41
CA THR A 85 15.09 -10.59 -10.80
C THR A 85 14.86 -11.90 -11.54
N GLY A 86 13.62 -12.20 -11.93
CA GLY A 86 13.31 -13.38 -12.74
C GLY A 86 14.01 -13.37 -14.11
N ALA A 87 14.23 -12.18 -14.68
CA ALA A 87 14.98 -11.97 -15.91
C ALA A 87 16.52 -11.94 -15.70
N GLY A 88 17.01 -12.07 -14.46
CA GLY A 88 18.44 -12.02 -14.14
C GLY A 88 19.07 -10.62 -14.23
N LEU A 89 18.27 -9.56 -14.34
CA LEU A 89 18.73 -8.17 -14.47
C LEU A 89 19.13 -7.54 -13.13
N VAL A 90 18.49 -7.96 -12.04
CA VAL A 90 18.74 -7.44 -10.69
C VAL A 90 18.93 -8.59 -9.70
N PRO A 91 20.11 -8.73 -9.08
CA PRO A 91 20.33 -9.71 -8.04
C PRO A 91 19.70 -9.21 -6.73
N LEU A 92 18.58 -9.81 -6.31
CA LEU A 92 17.96 -9.53 -5.01
C LEU A 92 18.75 -10.25 -3.92
N ASN A 93 19.80 -9.59 -3.46
CA ASN A 93 20.76 -10.10 -2.47
C ASN A 93 20.37 -9.75 -1.02
N GLY A 94 19.15 -9.26 -0.79
CA GLY A 94 18.67 -8.91 0.54
C GLY A 94 18.52 -10.15 1.44
N VAL A 95 18.71 -9.96 2.75
CA VAL A 95 18.68 -11.02 3.79
C VAL A 95 17.39 -11.86 3.79
N VAL A 96 16.32 -11.36 3.18
CA VAL A 96 14.97 -11.94 3.19
C VAL A 96 14.54 -12.51 1.83
N GLY A 97 15.37 -12.37 0.80
CA GLY A 97 15.04 -12.81 -0.57
C GLY A 97 13.85 -12.05 -1.18
N THR A 98 13.07 -12.74 -2.01
CA THR A 98 11.98 -12.14 -2.82
C THR A 98 10.61 -12.15 -2.13
N ALA A 99 10.48 -12.79 -0.96
CA ALA A 99 9.21 -12.95 -0.26
C ALA A 99 8.50 -11.63 0.09
N PRO A 100 9.19 -10.56 0.54
CA PRO A 100 8.51 -9.31 0.86
C PRO A 100 7.99 -8.59 -0.39
N LEU A 101 8.61 -8.78 -1.56
CA LEU A 101 8.11 -8.22 -2.82
C LEU A 101 6.81 -8.88 -3.27
N TRP A 102 6.69 -10.20 -3.11
CA TRP A 102 5.44 -10.91 -3.35
C TRP A 102 4.33 -10.45 -2.42
N TYR A 103 4.65 -10.24 -1.15
CA TYR A 103 3.72 -9.72 -0.16
C TYR A 103 3.23 -8.31 -0.52
N LEU A 104 4.13 -7.41 -0.91
CA LEU A 104 3.80 -6.07 -1.35
C LEU A 104 2.97 -6.07 -2.65
N ALA A 105 3.29 -6.94 -3.60
CA ALA A 105 2.54 -7.08 -4.85
C ALA A 105 1.10 -7.53 -4.58
N VAL A 106 0.90 -8.57 -3.76
CA VAL A 106 -0.43 -9.11 -3.45
C VAL A 106 -1.21 -8.17 -2.54
N VAL A 107 -0.66 -7.80 -1.38
CA VAL A 107 -1.38 -7.01 -0.37
C VAL A 107 -1.51 -5.55 -0.79
N GLY A 108 -0.42 -4.94 -1.26
CA GLY A 108 -0.46 -3.57 -1.78
C GLY A 108 -1.34 -3.45 -3.02
N GLY A 109 -1.26 -4.43 -3.93
CA GLY A 109 -2.12 -4.49 -5.11
C GLY A 109 -3.59 -4.67 -4.75
N PHE A 110 -3.92 -5.58 -3.83
CA PHE A 110 -5.30 -5.83 -3.40
C PHE A 110 -5.90 -4.65 -2.64
N LEU A 111 -5.18 -4.07 -1.68
CA LEU A 111 -5.64 -2.89 -0.94
C LEU A 111 -5.76 -1.66 -1.86
N GLY A 112 -4.79 -1.44 -2.75
CA GLY A 112 -4.83 -0.38 -3.75
C GLY A 112 -6.01 -0.53 -4.71
N ALA A 113 -6.24 -1.74 -5.23
CA ALA A 113 -7.36 -2.04 -6.12
C ALA A 113 -8.71 -1.85 -5.41
N LEU A 114 -8.85 -2.32 -4.17
CA LEU A 114 -10.06 -2.10 -3.37
C LEU A 114 -10.33 -0.61 -3.13
N GLY A 115 -9.31 0.17 -2.77
CA GLY A 115 -9.44 1.62 -2.63
C GLY A 115 -9.89 2.31 -3.93
N THR A 116 -9.36 1.86 -5.06
CA THR A 116 -9.69 2.40 -6.39
C THR A 116 -11.10 2.00 -6.85
N ALA A 117 -11.50 0.75 -6.62
CA ALA A 117 -12.83 0.22 -6.96
C ALA A 117 -13.94 0.80 -6.06
N ALA A 118 -13.64 1.08 -4.78
CA ALA A 118 -14.55 1.77 -3.88
C ALA A 118 -14.84 3.22 -4.35
N TYR A 119 -13.86 3.87 -4.97
CA TYR A 119 -14.02 5.18 -5.60
C TYR A 119 -14.80 5.10 -6.92
N GLY A 120 -14.43 4.18 -7.82
CA GLY A 120 -15.04 4.05 -9.15
C GLY A 120 -16.55 3.80 -9.11
N ARG A 121 -17.06 3.07 -8.10
CA ARG A 121 -18.50 2.85 -7.92
C ARG A 121 -19.28 4.10 -7.48
N LYS A 122 -18.64 5.05 -6.79
CA LYS A 122 -19.30 6.30 -6.34
C LYS A 122 -19.31 7.39 -7.41
N ALA A 123 -18.41 7.32 -8.39
CA ALA A 123 -18.36 8.26 -9.52
C ALA A 123 -19.33 7.91 -10.68
N ALA A 124 -20.02 6.76 -10.61
CA ALA A 124 -21.03 6.39 -11.60
C ALA A 124 -22.29 7.27 -11.41
N PRO A 125 -22.77 7.96 -12.47
CA PRO A 125 -23.98 8.79 -12.36
C PRO A 125 -25.20 7.92 -12.00
N PRO A 126 -26.18 8.47 -11.26
CA PRO A 126 -27.41 7.75 -10.95
C PRO A 126 -28.08 7.36 -12.27
N ARG A 127 -28.37 6.07 -12.45
CA ARG A 127 -29.23 5.62 -13.55
C ARG A 127 -30.63 6.15 -13.25
N VAL A 128 -31.00 7.24 -13.92
CA VAL A 128 -32.40 7.66 -14.04
C VAL A 128 -33.11 6.60 -14.85
N SER A 129 -33.93 5.80 -14.17
CA SER A 129 -34.93 4.89 -14.74
C SER A 129 -36.27 5.58 -14.85
#